data_AF-A0A953C1T4-F1
#
_entry.id   AF-A0A953C1T4-F1
#
_cell.length_a   1.000
_cell.length_b   1.000
_cell.length_c   1.000
_cell.angle_alpha   90.00
_cell.angle_beta   90.00
_cell.angle_gamma   90.00
#
_symmetry.space_group_name_H-M   'P 1'
#
loop_
_entity.id
_entity.type
_entity.pdbx_description
1 polymer ?
#
loop_
_entity_poly.entity_id
_entity_poly.type
_entity_poly.pdbx_seq_one_letter_code
_entity_poly.pdbx_strand_id
1 'polypeptide(L)'
;MSRDAPHQKIAGPDGDTLFVVVPAADYERLKRAAEDAEDLRAGRAALGYDGPEPVPGAVAHRIADGENPVRVWREHRGLKAIELARATGMSAPYLSEIETGKKDGTFRTMAAIAEVLGVSLDDLAPPADEEGRRARERRALIDGVGAQIRKLAALVTGPVDFNTAAVRRAVTRLAADAVALKAQGGSLDSWLDEVLDGIRAVLDLVDRAEGDIIGTARTARLELEEIVSGPRFARAAAVTAEAAVEEEVPPYAAPSAAD
;
A
#
# COMPACT_ATOMS: atom_id res chain seq x y z
N MET A 1 6.91 -13.92 -44.47
CA MET A 1 5.68 -14.66 -44.83
C MET A 1 4.80 -14.66 -43.59
N SER A 2 3.68 -13.94 -43.64
CA SER A 2 2.84 -13.61 -42.49
C SER A 2 2.16 -14.85 -41.94
N ARG A 3 2.32 -15.12 -40.65
CA ARG A 3 1.63 -16.18 -39.92
C ARG A 3 0.11 -15.92 -39.92
N ASP A 4 -0.63 -16.99 -40.19
CA ASP A 4 -2.08 -17.18 -40.13
C ASP A 4 -2.88 -16.11 -39.36
N ALA A 5 -3.75 -15.39 -40.07
CA ALA A 5 -4.89 -14.74 -39.45
C ALA A 5 -6.02 -15.78 -39.40
N PRO A 6 -6.58 -16.16 -38.22
CA PRO A 6 -7.54 -17.26 -38.08
C PRO A 6 -8.94 -16.92 -38.62
N HIS A 7 -9.08 -15.87 -39.42
CA HIS A 7 -10.35 -15.45 -39.98
C HIS A 7 -10.16 -14.77 -41.34
N GLN A 8 -11.12 -14.98 -42.23
CA GLN A 8 -11.16 -14.34 -43.55
C GLN A 8 -12.17 -13.19 -43.51
N LYS A 9 -11.78 -12.02 -44.01
CA LYS A 9 -12.68 -10.86 -44.15
C LYS A 9 -13.19 -10.78 -45.59
N ILE A 10 -14.49 -10.58 -45.76
CA ILE A 10 -15.14 -10.38 -47.05
C ILE A 10 -15.62 -8.94 -47.10
N ALA A 11 -15.06 -8.16 -48.03
CA ALA A 11 -15.41 -6.76 -48.21
C ALA A 11 -16.66 -6.58 -49.09
N GLY A 12 -17.40 -5.50 -48.85
CA GLY A 12 -18.50 -5.03 -49.67
C GLY A 12 -18.06 -4.17 -50.85
N PRO A 13 -19.02 -3.70 -51.65
CA PRO A 13 -18.75 -2.87 -52.84
C PRO A 13 -17.97 -1.59 -52.53
N ASP A 14 -18.16 -1.04 -51.31
CA ASP A 14 -17.53 0.20 -50.84
C ASP A 14 -16.16 -0.04 -50.17
N GLY A 15 -15.70 -1.30 -50.11
CA GLY A 15 -14.44 -1.69 -49.48
C GLY A 15 -14.52 -2.01 -47.99
N ASP A 16 -15.64 -1.74 -47.33
CA ASP A 16 -15.88 -2.06 -45.92
C ASP A 16 -16.06 -3.57 -45.70
N THR A 17 -15.61 -4.10 -44.56
CA THR A 17 -15.79 -5.52 -44.24
C THR A 17 -17.26 -5.81 -43.93
N LEU A 18 -17.92 -6.61 -44.76
CA LEU A 18 -19.31 -7.04 -44.55
C LEU A 18 -19.40 -8.34 -43.75
N PHE A 19 -18.49 -9.28 -43.98
CA PHE A 19 -18.49 -10.58 -43.29
C PHE A 19 -17.10 -10.95 -42.80
N VAL A 20 -17.07 -11.66 -41.67
CA VAL A 20 -15.88 -12.30 -41.14
C VAL A 20 -16.16 -13.79 -41.01
N VAL A 21 -15.40 -14.60 -41.73
CA VAL A 21 -15.49 -16.06 -41.70
C VAL A 21 -14.47 -16.56 -40.68
N VAL A 22 -14.96 -17.29 -39.68
CA VAL A 22 -14.16 -17.90 -38.61
C VAL A 22 -14.31 -19.43 -38.65
N PRO A 23 -13.31 -20.22 -38.23
CA PRO A 23 -13.45 -21.64 -38.04
C PRO A 23 -14.66 -21.96 -37.14
N ALA A 24 -15.40 -23.03 -37.47
CA ALA A 24 -16.61 -23.39 -36.73
C ALA A 24 -16.36 -23.57 -35.22
N ALA A 25 -15.22 -24.17 -34.84
CA ALA A 25 -14.85 -24.32 -33.42
C ALA A 25 -14.65 -22.96 -32.72
N ASP A 26 -14.18 -21.95 -33.43
CA ASP A 26 -13.93 -20.61 -32.89
C ASP A 26 -15.25 -19.83 -32.79
N TYR A 27 -16.11 -19.96 -33.80
CA TYR A 27 -17.48 -19.46 -33.76
C TYR A 27 -18.25 -20.02 -32.57
N GLU A 28 -18.21 -21.34 -32.35
CA GLU A 28 -18.91 -21.98 -31.23
C GLU A 28 -18.34 -21.57 -29.86
N ARG A 29 -17.05 -21.22 -29.77
CA ARG A 29 -16.48 -20.65 -28.54
C ARG A 29 -16.95 -19.21 -28.33
N LEU A 30 -16.93 -18.38 -29.37
CA LEU A 30 -17.41 -17.00 -29.31
C LEU A 30 -18.90 -16.93 -28.97
N LYS A 31 -19.69 -17.82 -29.57
CA LYS A 31 -21.13 -17.94 -29.32
C LYS A 31 -21.40 -18.30 -27.87
N ARG A 32 -20.78 -19.35 -27.33
CA ARG A 32 -20.93 -19.70 -25.90
C ARG A 32 -20.52 -18.56 -24.98
N ALA A 33 -19.39 -17.91 -25.24
CA ALA A 33 -18.94 -16.78 -24.43
C ALA A 33 -19.94 -15.60 -24.47
N ALA A 34 -20.60 -15.38 -25.61
CA ALA A 34 -21.65 -14.37 -25.73
C ALA A 34 -22.92 -14.76 -24.97
N GLU A 35 -23.36 -16.02 -25.07
CA GLU A 35 -24.49 -16.57 -24.32
C GLU A 35 -24.27 -16.49 -22.81
N ASP A 36 -23.10 -16.93 -22.32
CA ASP A 36 -22.72 -16.83 -20.91
C ASP A 36 -22.74 -15.37 -20.41
N ALA A 37 -22.26 -14.44 -21.24
CA ALA A 37 -22.30 -13.01 -20.91
C ALA A 37 -23.72 -12.44 -20.87
N GLU A 38 -24.62 -12.89 -21.75
CA GLU A 38 -26.03 -12.50 -21.73
C GLU A 38 -26.76 -13.07 -20.52
N ASP A 39 -26.54 -14.33 -20.16
CA ASP A 39 -27.13 -14.97 -18.98
C ASP A 39 -26.69 -14.25 -17.70
N LEU A 40 -25.41 -13.89 -17.58
CA LEU A 40 -24.91 -13.09 -16.46
C LEU A 40 -25.57 -11.70 -16.40
N ARG A 41 -25.71 -11.02 -17.53
CA ARG A 41 -26.40 -9.71 -17.59
C ARG A 41 -27.87 -9.83 -17.21
N ALA A 42 -28.57 -10.86 -17.69
CA ALA A 42 -29.97 -11.11 -17.39
C ALA A 42 -30.17 -11.41 -15.89
N GLY A 43 -29.33 -12.28 -15.31
CA GLY A 43 -29.34 -12.57 -13.88
C GLY A 43 -29.09 -11.31 -13.04
N ARG A 44 -28.17 -10.45 -13.47
CA ARG A 44 -27.86 -9.19 -12.81
C ARG A 44 -29.02 -8.19 -12.84
N ALA A 45 -29.64 -8.02 -14.01
CA ALA A 45 -30.83 -7.17 -14.16
C ALA A 45 -31.99 -7.67 -13.27
N ALA A 46 -32.18 -9.00 -13.19
CA ALA A 46 -33.20 -9.60 -12.32
C ALA A 46 -32.91 -9.39 -10.83
N LEU A 47 -31.65 -9.36 -10.41
CA LEU A 47 -31.23 -9.07 -9.04
C LEU A 47 -31.24 -7.58 -8.68
N GLY A 48 -31.50 -6.69 -9.64
CA GLY A 48 -31.41 -5.24 -9.43
C GLY A 48 -29.99 -4.77 -9.05
N TYR A 49 -28.98 -5.58 -9.35
CA TYR A 49 -27.60 -5.25 -9.05
C TYR A 49 -27.02 -4.43 -10.19
N ASP A 50 -26.71 -3.16 -9.93
CA ASP A 50 -26.07 -2.26 -10.91
C ASP A 50 -24.57 -2.05 -10.64
N GLY A 51 -23.92 -2.95 -9.89
CA GLY A 51 -22.52 -2.81 -9.48
C GLY A 51 -21.47 -3.06 -10.58
N PRO A 52 -20.19 -3.24 -10.24
CA PRO A 52 -19.14 -3.49 -11.23
C PRO A 52 -19.38 -4.79 -12.04
N GLU A 53 -18.69 -4.91 -13.18
CA GLU A 53 -18.63 -6.17 -13.92
C GLU A 53 -18.01 -7.26 -13.03
N PRO A 54 -18.55 -8.50 -13.04
CA PRO A 54 -18.04 -9.57 -12.18
C PRO A 54 -16.57 -9.89 -12.49
N VAL A 55 -15.78 -10.04 -11.43
CA VAL A 55 -14.37 -10.42 -11.52
C VAL A 55 -14.27 -11.83 -12.15
N PRO A 56 -13.44 -12.03 -13.19
CA PRO A 56 -13.24 -13.35 -13.78
C PRO A 56 -12.79 -14.38 -12.74
N GLY A 57 -13.36 -15.59 -12.77
CA GLY A 57 -13.07 -16.63 -11.76
C GLY A 57 -11.57 -16.92 -11.60
N ALA A 58 -10.81 -16.95 -12.70
CA ALA A 58 -9.35 -17.16 -12.66
C ALA A 58 -8.59 -16.03 -11.92
N VAL A 59 -9.11 -14.81 -11.93
CA VAL A 59 -8.56 -13.68 -11.16
C VAL A 59 -8.99 -13.80 -9.70
N ALA A 60 -10.28 -14.03 -9.46
CA ALA A 60 -10.84 -14.14 -8.12
C ALA A 60 -10.17 -15.24 -7.29
N HIS A 61 -9.94 -16.43 -7.87
CA HIS A 61 -9.28 -17.54 -7.18
C HIS A 61 -7.85 -17.18 -6.75
N ARG A 62 -7.05 -16.62 -7.67
CA ARG A 62 -5.66 -16.23 -7.36
C ARG A 62 -5.57 -15.15 -6.28
N ILE A 63 -6.46 -14.17 -6.32
CA ILE A 63 -6.54 -13.14 -5.28
C ILE A 63 -6.94 -13.78 -3.94
N ALA A 64 -7.92 -14.69 -3.95
CA ALA A 64 -8.35 -15.40 -2.74
C ALA A 64 -7.23 -16.30 -2.17
N ASP A 65 -6.36 -16.84 -3.02
CA ASP A 65 -5.17 -17.61 -2.64
C ASP A 65 -4.03 -16.72 -2.09
N GLY A 66 -4.24 -15.40 -2.02
CA GLY A 66 -3.33 -14.43 -1.42
C GLY A 66 -2.34 -13.80 -2.39
N GLU A 67 -2.50 -14.01 -3.70
CA GLU A 67 -1.68 -13.30 -4.69
C GLU A 67 -2.02 -11.80 -4.75
N ASN A 68 -1.01 -10.98 -5.05
CA ASN A 68 -1.19 -9.54 -5.13
C ASN A 68 -2.15 -9.15 -6.28
N PRO A 69 -3.26 -8.43 -5.99
CA PRO A 69 -4.27 -8.07 -7.00
C PRO A 69 -3.72 -7.33 -8.23
N VAL A 70 -2.77 -6.41 -8.03
CA VAL A 70 -2.15 -5.66 -9.14
C VAL A 70 -1.47 -6.60 -10.12
N ARG A 71 -0.71 -7.57 -9.60
CA ARG A 71 -0.02 -8.56 -10.41
C ARG A 71 -1.00 -9.47 -11.14
N VAL A 72 -2.01 -9.99 -10.43
CA VAL A 72 -3.00 -10.91 -11.00
C VAL A 72 -3.74 -10.24 -12.15
N TRP A 73 -4.24 -9.00 -11.95
CA TRP A 73 -4.92 -8.25 -12.98
C TRP A 73 -4.00 -7.90 -14.14
N ARG A 74 -2.76 -7.47 -13.88
CA ARG A 74 -1.77 -7.20 -14.94
C ARG A 74 -1.56 -8.42 -15.84
N GLU A 75 -1.34 -9.59 -15.24
CA GLU A 75 -1.12 -10.84 -15.97
C GLU A 75 -2.38 -11.28 -16.72
N HIS A 76 -3.56 -11.11 -16.12
CA HIS A 76 -4.84 -11.39 -16.77
C HIS A 76 -5.06 -10.52 -18.03
N ARG A 77 -4.63 -9.25 -17.99
CA ARG A 77 -4.64 -8.34 -19.14
C ARG A 77 -3.49 -8.59 -20.13
N GLY A 78 -2.61 -9.55 -19.86
CA GLY A 78 -1.47 -9.89 -20.73
C GLY A 78 -0.35 -8.84 -20.76
N LEU A 79 -0.32 -7.92 -19.79
CA LEU A 79 0.67 -6.84 -19.73
C LEU A 79 1.95 -7.30 -19.03
N LYS A 80 3.11 -6.89 -19.56
CA LYS A 80 4.40 -7.01 -18.86
C LYS A 80 4.53 -5.93 -17.80
N ALA A 81 5.29 -6.19 -16.73
CA ALA A 81 5.52 -5.21 -15.66
C ALA A 81 6.07 -3.87 -16.20
N ILE A 82 7.00 -3.92 -17.16
CA ILE A 82 7.56 -2.69 -17.76
C ILE A 82 6.54 -1.90 -18.57
N GLU A 83 5.53 -2.56 -19.13
CA GLU A 83 4.47 -1.92 -19.92
C GLU A 83 3.50 -1.18 -18.99
N LEU A 84 3.08 -1.83 -17.89
CA LEU A 84 2.24 -1.21 -16.87
C LEU A 84 2.96 -0.04 -16.19
N ALA A 85 4.23 -0.22 -15.81
CA ALA A 85 5.02 0.84 -15.17
C ALA A 85 5.13 2.08 -16.07
N ARG A 86 5.36 1.88 -17.38
CA ARG A 86 5.40 2.98 -18.36
C ARG A 86 4.04 3.65 -18.51
N ALA A 87 2.96 2.88 -18.64
CA ALA A 87 1.61 3.41 -18.81
C ALA A 87 1.13 4.25 -17.62
N THR A 88 1.59 3.91 -16.42
CA THR A 88 1.26 4.60 -15.16
C THR A 88 2.26 5.69 -14.77
N GLY A 89 3.32 5.89 -15.56
CA GLY A 89 4.34 6.92 -15.31
C GLY A 89 5.25 6.62 -14.10
N MET A 90 5.42 5.34 -13.75
CA MET A 90 6.26 4.92 -12.62
C MET A 90 7.46 4.08 -13.05
N SER A 91 8.41 3.89 -12.12
CA SER A 91 9.57 3.03 -12.38
C SER A 91 9.20 1.55 -12.26
N ALA A 92 9.81 0.70 -13.09
CA ALA A 92 9.61 -0.76 -13.00
C ALA A 92 9.99 -1.36 -11.63
N PRO A 93 11.07 -0.90 -10.95
CA PRO A 93 11.37 -1.34 -9.58
C PRO A 93 10.24 -0.98 -8.60
N TYR A 94 9.67 0.22 -8.69
CA TYR A 94 8.59 0.64 -7.81
C TYR A 94 7.30 -0.17 -8.04
N LEU A 95 6.95 -0.46 -9.30
CA LEU A 95 5.85 -1.38 -9.58
C LEU A 95 6.12 -2.78 -9.03
N SER A 96 7.36 -3.28 -9.13
CA SER A 96 7.73 -4.57 -8.56
C SER A 96 7.61 -4.60 -7.04
N GLU A 97 7.97 -3.51 -6.35
CA GLU A 97 7.73 -3.39 -4.91
C GLU A 97 6.23 -3.45 -4.57
N ILE A 98 5.37 -2.88 -5.41
CA ILE A 98 3.92 -2.98 -5.24
C ILE A 98 3.41 -4.41 -5.48
N GLU A 99 3.81 -5.04 -6.59
CA GLU A 99 3.38 -6.40 -6.94
C GLU A 99 3.89 -7.48 -5.96
N THR A 100 4.96 -7.19 -5.23
CA THR A 100 5.50 -8.08 -4.18
C THR A 100 4.95 -7.77 -2.79
N GLY A 101 4.13 -6.72 -2.65
CA GLY A 101 3.58 -6.29 -1.36
C GLY A 101 4.59 -5.54 -0.46
N LYS A 102 5.79 -5.21 -0.97
CA LYS A 102 6.77 -4.38 -0.23
C LYS A 102 6.29 -2.95 -0.03
N LYS A 103 5.44 -2.44 -0.92
CA LYS A 103 4.81 -1.13 -0.82
C LYS A 103 3.36 -1.20 -1.27
N ASP A 104 2.46 -0.59 -0.51
CA ASP A 104 1.04 -0.54 -0.90
C ASP A 104 0.77 0.43 -2.07
N GLY A 105 1.73 1.32 -2.36
CA GLY A 105 1.54 2.40 -3.33
C GLY A 105 0.77 3.58 -2.72
N THR A 106 0.91 4.76 -3.31
CA THR A 106 0.07 5.90 -2.92
C THR A 106 -1.33 5.74 -3.52
N PHE A 107 -2.35 6.39 -2.94
CA PHE A 107 -3.69 6.43 -3.53
C PHE A 107 -3.67 6.83 -5.02
N ARG A 108 -2.88 7.85 -5.37
CA ARG A 108 -2.73 8.31 -6.76
C ARG A 108 -2.07 7.27 -7.66
N THR A 109 -1.09 6.53 -7.13
CA THR A 109 -0.44 5.42 -7.82
C THR A 109 -1.43 4.30 -8.11
N MET A 110 -2.19 3.88 -7.09
CA MET A 110 -3.17 2.80 -7.22
C MET A 110 -4.33 3.20 -8.15
N ALA A 111 -4.75 4.47 -8.11
CA ALA A 111 -5.77 4.98 -9.04
C ALA A 111 -5.29 4.93 -10.50
N ALA A 112 -4.04 5.31 -10.77
CA ALA A 112 -3.47 5.22 -12.11
C ALA A 112 -3.35 3.76 -12.59
N ILE A 113 -2.97 2.84 -11.70
CA ILE A 113 -2.93 1.41 -12.00
C ILE A 113 -4.34 0.88 -12.33
N ALA A 114 -5.34 1.22 -11.51
CA ALA A 114 -6.73 0.81 -11.71
C ALA A 114 -7.27 1.27 -13.07
N GLU A 115 -6.99 2.53 -13.42
CA GLU A 115 -7.38 3.12 -14.70
C GLU A 115 -6.76 2.35 -15.89
N VAL A 116 -5.45 2.09 -15.86
CA VAL A 116 -4.76 1.35 -16.94
C VAL A 116 -5.23 -0.10 -17.04
N LEU A 117 -5.56 -0.73 -15.92
CA LEU A 117 -6.04 -2.11 -15.88
C LEU A 117 -7.55 -2.24 -16.13
N GLY A 118 -8.28 -1.13 -16.20
CA GLY A 118 -9.73 -1.10 -16.42
C GLY A 118 -10.51 -1.81 -15.32
N VAL A 119 -10.14 -1.55 -14.06
CA VAL A 119 -10.77 -2.14 -12.86
C VAL A 119 -11.06 -1.05 -11.83
N SER A 120 -11.87 -1.35 -10.82
CA SER A 120 -12.08 -0.41 -9.71
C SER A 120 -10.89 -0.43 -8.75
N LEU A 121 -10.77 0.61 -7.92
CA LEU A 121 -9.78 0.63 -6.84
C LEU A 121 -10.00 -0.50 -5.83
N ASP A 122 -11.26 -0.87 -5.59
CA ASP A 122 -11.62 -1.95 -4.68
C ASP A 122 -11.15 -3.31 -5.21
N ASP A 123 -11.10 -3.51 -6.54
CA ASP A 123 -10.57 -4.73 -7.16
C ASP A 123 -9.05 -4.88 -7.01
N LEU A 124 -8.35 -3.79 -6.67
CA LEU A 124 -6.91 -3.79 -6.38
C LEU A 124 -6.60 -3.82 -4.89
N ALA A 125 -7.62 -3.63 -4.05
CA ALA A 125 -7.44 -3.73 -2.61
C ALA A 125 -7.13 -5.19 -2.26
N PRO A 126 -6.11 -5.46 -1.43
CA PRO A 126 -5.88 -6.81 -0.94
C PRO A 126 -7.15 -7.32 -0.25
N PRO A 127 -7.51 -8.62 -0.41
CA PRO A 127 -8.63 -9.19 0.31
C PRO A 127 -8.41 -8.94 1.80
N ALA A 128 -9.48 -8.58 2.51
CA ALA A 128 -9.44 -8.20 3.91
C ALA A 128 -9.05 -9.40 4.80
N ASP A 129 -7.78 -9.79 4.78
CA ASP A 129 -7.19 -10.54 5.88
C ASP A 129 -7.15 -9.60 7.08
N GLU A 130 -8.02 -9.80 8.07
CA GLU A 130 -7.98 -8.91 9.25
C GLU A 130 -6.63 -9.00 9.96
N GLU A 131 -5.97 -10.16 9.91
CA GLU A 131 -4.65 -10.37 10.48
C GLU A 131 -3.54 -9.68 9.68
N GLY A 132 -3.54 -9.78 8.34
CA GLY A 132 -2.60 -9.04 7.50
C GLY A 132 -2.87 -7.53 7.46
N ARG A 133 -4.14 -7.09 7.53
CA ARG A 133 -4.51 -5.69 7.76
C ARG A 133 -3.94 -5.19 9.08
N ARG A 134 -4.14 -5.91 10.19
CA ARG A 134 -3.57 -5.55 11.49
C ARG A 134 -2.05 -5.50 11.44
N ALA A 135 -1.39 -6.46 10.77
CA ALA A 135 0.06 -6.45 10.61
C ALA A 135 0.56 -5.24 9.80
N ARG A 136 -0.10 -4.91 8.69
CA ARG A 136 0.22 -3.74 7.85
C ARG A 136 -0.07 -2.41 8.56
N GLU A 137 -1.19 -2.30 9.25
CA GLU A 137 -1.53 -1.14 10.09
C GLU A 137 -0.51 -0.96 11.21
N ARG A 138 -0.16 -2.05 11.91
CA ARG A 138 0.86 -2.05 12.97
C ARG A 138 2.22 -1.62 12.44
N ARG A 139 2.60 -2.09 11.25
CA ARG A 139 3.83 -1.68 10.54
C ARG A 139 3.80 -0.19 10.20
N ALA A 140 2.73 0.29 9.56
CA ALA A 140 2.58 1.69 9.19
C ALA A 140 2.62 2.63 10.41
N LEU A 141 2.06 2.18 11.55
CA LEU A 141 2.15 2.89 12.83
C LEU A 141 3.59 2.94 13.37
N ILE A 142 4.32 1.82 13.35
CA ILE A 142 5.73 1.77 13.75
C ILE A 142 6.59 2.73 12.89
N ASP A 143 6.41 2.68 11.57
CA ASP A 143 7.12 3.56 10.64
C ASP A 143 6.75 5.03 10.83
N GLY A 144 5.46 5.31 11.10
CA GLY A 144 4.94 6.63 11.44
C GLY A 144 5.57 7.20 12.71
N VAL A 145 5.62 6.40 13.78
CA VAL A 145 6.28 6.73 15.05
C VAL A 145 7.75 7.06 14.82
N GLY A 146 8.49 6.20 14.10
CA GLY A 146 9.89 6.44 13.76
C GLY A 146 10.10 7.72 12.93
N ALA A 147 9.22 7.98 11.97
CA ALA A 147 9.27 9.19 11.16
C ALA A 147 9.01 10.46 11.98
N GLN A 148 8.06 10.43 12.91
CA GLN A 148 7.79 11.58 13.80
C GLN A 148 8.95 11.82 14.78
N ILE A 149 9.60 10.76 15.29
CA ILE A 149 10.78 10.90 16.15
C ILE A 149 11.93 11.57 15.40
N ARG A 150 12.22 11.15 14.16
CA ARG A 150 13.23 11.82 13.32
C ARG A 150 12.87 13.28 13.05
N LYS A 151 11.60 13.58 12.81
CA LYS A 151 11.12 14.95 12.62
C LYS A 151 11.28 15.79 13.89
N LEU A 152 10.97 15.23 15.05
CA LEU A 152 11.14 15.88 16.34
C LEU A 152 12.63 16.18 16.60
N ALA A 153 13.52 15.21 16.35
CA ALA A 153 14.96 15.41 16.43
C ALA A 153 15.41 16.54 15.51
N ALA A 154 15.00 16.54 14.23
CA ALA A 154 15.35 17.60 13.30
C ALA A 154 14.85 19.00 13.72
N LEU A 155 13.68 19.09 14.36
CA LEU A 155 13.15 20.37 14.87
C LEU A 155 13.92 20.90 16.08
N VAL A 156 14.50 20.00 16.88
CA VAL A 156 15.17 20.34 18.15
C VAL A 156 16.67 20.51 17.96
N THR A 157 17.33 19.57 17.28
CA THR A 157 18.79 19.50 17.12
C THR A 157 19.26 19.97 15.74
N GLY A 158 18.34 20.09 14.78
CA GLY A 158 18.66 20.51 13.42
C GLY A 158 18.97 22.00 13.26
N PRO A 159 19.37 22.41 12.05
CA PRO A 159 19.77 23.78 11.73
C PRO A 159 18.60 24.77 11.59
N VAL A 160 17.37 24.30 11.80
CA VAL A 160 16.14 25.09 11.65
C VAL A 160 15.92 25.95 12.90
N ASP A 161 15.34 27.14 12.72
CA ASP A 161 14.93 28.00 13.84
C ASP A 161 13.97 27.26 14.76
N PHE A 162 14.30 27.29 16.06
CA PHE A 162 13.55 26.57 17.08
C PHE A 162 12.14 27.16 17.23
N ASN A 163 11.12 26.30 17.09
CA ASN A 163 9.72 26.68 17.15
C ASN A 163 8.94 25.72 18.04
N THR A 164 8.56 26.17 19.23
CA THR A 164 7.81 25.41 20.24
C THR A 164 6.47 24.90 19.72
N ALA A 165 5.74 25.69 18.93
CA ALA A 165 4.47 25.25 18.34
C ALA A 165 4.65 24.13 17.30
N ALA A 166 5.76 24.13 16.56
CA ALA A 166 6.09 23.04 15.62
C ALA A 166 6.48 21.75 16.37
N VAL A 167 7.26 21.89 17.46
CA VAL A 167 7.61 20.78 18.36
C VAL A 167 6.35 20.18 18.98
N ARG A 168 5.46 21.01 19.55
CA ARG A 168 4.17 20.58 20.12
C ARG A 168 3.35 19.76 19.12
N ARG A 169 3.15 20.28 17.90
CA ARG A 169 2.37 19.56 16.86
C ARG A 169 2.99 18.20 16.51
N ALA A 170 4.31 18.12 16.40
CA ALA A 170 5.00 16.86 16.11
C ALA A 170 4.82 15.86 17.26
N VAL A 171 4.94 16.32 18.51
CA VAL A 171 4.85 15.50 19.72
C VAL A 171 3.42 15.02 19.97
N THR A 172 2.40 15.87 19.76
CA THR A 172 1.00 15.46 19.85
C THR A 172 0.65 14.37 18.84
N ARG A 173 1.18 14.48 17.61
CA ARG A 173 0.98 13.45 16.59
C ARG A 173 1.67 12.14 16.95
N LEU A 174 2.93 12.23 17.42
CA LEU A 174 3.67 11.07 17.92
C LEU A 174 2.94 10.39 19.09
N ALA A 175 2.33 11.16 19.99
CA ALA A 175 1.55 10.62 21.11
C ALA A 175 0.33 9.83 20.64
N ALA A 176 -0.42 10.37 19.68
CA ALA A 176 -1.57 9.68 19.10
C ALA A 176 -1.17 8.35 18.45
N ASP A 177 -0.09 8.35 17.65
CA ASP A 177 0.42 7.15 16.97
C ASP A 177 0.92 6.10 17.98
N ALA A 178 1.64 6.52 19.03
CA ALA A 178 2.14 5.63 20.08
C ALA A 178 1.01 5.02 20.93
N VAL A 179 -0.03 5.78 21.27
CA VAL A 179 -1.22 5.27 21.98
C VAL A 179 -1.99 4.28 21.11
N ALA A 180 -2.18 4.58 19.83
CA ALA A 180 -2.83 3.67 18.89
C ALA A 180 -2.07 2.35 18.76
N LEU A 181 -0.73 2.41 18.69
CA LEU A 181 0.11 1.22 18.63
C LEU A 181 0.06 0.40 19.94
N LYS A 182 0.05 1.07 21.10
CA LYS A 182 -0.06 0.41 22.41
C LYS A 182 -1.41 -0.29 22.61
N ALA A 183 -2.50 0.29 22.12
CA ALA A 183 -3.83 -0.31 22.22
C ALA A 183 -3.96 -1.67 21.50
N GLN A 184 -3.05 -1.95 20.56
CA GLN A 184 -2.98 -3.23 19.85
C GLN A 184 -2.22 -4.31 20.64
N GLY A 185 -1.51 -3.94 21.71
CA GLY A 185 -0.73 -4.82 22.58
C GLY A 185 0.50 -5.45 21.91
N GLY A 186 1.44 -5.92 22.72
CA GLY A 186 2.51 -6.81 22.27
C GLY A 186 3.86 -6.60 22.93
N SER A 187 4.91 -7.21 22.37
CA SER A 187 6.28 -7.16 22.90
C SER A 187 6.89 -5.76 23.01
N LEU A 188 6.29 -4.76 22.36
CA LEU A 188 6.77 -3.37 22.31
C LEU A 188 6.20 -2.48 23.43
N ASP A 189 5.31 -2.99 24.28
CA ASP A 189 4.61 -2.18 25.29
C ASP A 189 5.55 -1.45 26.25
N SER A 190 6.61 -2.14 26.72
CA SER A 190 7.62 -1.53 27.60
C SER A 190 8.37 -0.37 26.94
N TRP A 191 8.65 -0.47 25.64
CA TRP A 191 9.31 0.60 24.90
C TRP A 191 8.34 1.75 24.61
N LEU A 192 7.08 1.45 24.28
CA LEU A 192 6.05 2.48 24.09
C LEU A 192 5.79 3.27 25.36
N ASP A 193 5.90 2.65 26.54
CA ASP A 193 5.85 3.37 27.81
C ASP A 193 7.01 4.36 27.98
N GLU A 194 8.24 3.95 27.65
CA GLU A 194 9.40 4.86 27.66
C GLU A 194 9.23 6.04 26.68
N VAL A 195 8.64 5.79 25.50
CA VAL A 195 8.34 6.83 24.50
C VAL A 195 7.27 7.79 24.98
N LEU A 196 6.15 7.28 25.54
CA LEU A 196 5.07 8.09 26.09
C LEU A 196 5.53 8.95 27.27
N ASP A 197 6.43 8.44 28.11
CA ASP A 197 7.06 9.23 29.17
C ASP A 197 7.95 10.34 28.61
N GLY A 198 8.73 10.06 27.56
CA GLY A 198 9.52 11.08 26.86
C GLY A 198 8.64 12.18 26.23
N ILE A 199 7.52 11.80 25.63
CA ILE A 199 6.51 12.71 25.07
C ILE A 199 5.95 13.65 26.14
N ARG A 200 5.60 13.12 27.32
CA ARG A 200 5.12 13.92 28.45
C ARG A 200 6.16 14.96 28.89
N ALA A 201 7.41 14.52 29.07
CA ALA A 201 8.50 15.42 29.45
C ALA A 201 8.72 16.55 28.42
N VAL A 202 8.59 16.25 27.12
CA VAL A 202 8.68 17.26 26.05
C VAL A 202 7.50 18.24 26.11
N LEU A 203 6.27 17.76 26.29
CA LEU A 203 5.09 18.63 26.40
C LEU A 203 5.16 19.54 27.62
N ASP A 204 5.55 19.00 28.79
CA ASP A 204 5.71 19.78 30.02
C ASP A 204 6.77 20.88 29.86
N LEU A 205 7.85 20.59 29.14
CA LEU A 205 8.89 21.57 28.84
C LEU A 205 8.42 22.64 27.85
N VAL A 206 7.68 22.26 26.82
CA VAL A 206 7.09 23.21 25.86
C VAL A 206 6.04 24.10 26.56
N ASP A 207 5.20 23.54 27.43
CA ASP A 207 4.22 24.29 28.23
C ASP A 207 4.92 25.32 29.14
N ARG A 208 5.99 24.93 29.82
CA ARG A 208 6.82 25.85 30.62
C ARG A 208 7.45 26.94 29.75
N ALA A 209 7.99 26.58 28.59
CA ALA A 209 8.65 27.53 27.68
C ALA A 209 7.68 28.53 27.03
N GLU A 210 6.44 28.12 26.74
CA GLU A 210 5.41 29.01 26.20
C GLU A 210 4.80 29.92 27.30
N GLY A 211 4.85 29.50 28.57
CA GLY A 211 4.38 30.28 29.71
C GLY A 211 5.35 31.40 30.17
N ASP A 212 6.64 31.31 29.84
CA ASP A 212 7.66 32.26 30.28
C ASP A 212 8.17 33.15 29.13
N ILE A 213 7.84 34.44 29.16
CA ILE A 213 8.12 35.40 28.08
C ILE A 213 9.61 35.84 28.05
N ILE A 214 10.41 35.58 29.11
CA ILE A 214 11.77 36.11 29.24
C ILE A 214 12.77 34.99 29.55
N GLY A 215 13.54 34.56 28.53
CA GLY A 215 14.85 33.90 28.71
C GLY A 215 14.94 32.38 28.53
N THR A 216 13.89 31.69 28.09
CA THR A 216 13.83 30.21 28.13
C THR A 216 13.97 29.48 26.80
N ALA A 217 13.80 30.13 25.63
CA ALA A 217 13.86 29.41 24.34
C ALA A 217 15.18 28.64 24.12
N ARG A 218 16.32 29.20 24.54
CA ARG A 218 17.63 28.54 24.42
C ARG A 218 17.80 27.41 25.44
N THR A 219 17.37 27.61 26.68
CA THR A 219 17.39 26.60 27.75
C THR A 219 16.45 25.44 27.43
N ALA A 220 15.24 25.74 26.96
CA ALA A 220 14.26 24.76 26.52
C ALA A 220 14.77 23.95 25.32
N ARG A 221 15.46 24.59 24.36
CA ARG A 221 16.11 23.85 23.26
C ARG A 221 17.16 22.86 23.80
N LEU A 222 18.02 23.29 24.72
CA LEU A 222 19.07 22.43 25.29
C LEU A 222 18.47 21.23 26.06
N GLU A 223 17.46 21.48 26.89
CA GLU A 223 16.76 20.42 27.62
C GLU A 223 16.02 19.46 26.65
N LEU A 224 15.39 19.97 25.59
CA LEU A 224 14.78 19.14 24.55
C LEU A 224 15.83 18.32 23.78
N GLU A 225 16.98 18.89 23.49
CA GLU A 225 18.07 18.22 22.77
C GLU A 225 18.60 17.04 23.57
N GLU A 226 18.74 17.18 24.88
CA GLU A 226 19.10 16.08 25.78
C GLU A 226 18.04 14.97 25.78
N ILE A 227 16.75 15.33 25.84
CA ILE A 227 15.65 14.36 25.83
C ILE A 227 15.61 13.59 24.51
N VAL A 228 15.62 14.30 23.37
CA VAL A 228 15.43 13.71 22.04
C VAL A 228 16.66 12.92 21.58
N SER A 229 17.86 13.29 22.04
CA SER A 229 19.08 12.54 21.78
C SER A 229 19.30 11.38 22.76
N GLY A 230 18.47 11.29 23.81
CA GLY A 230 18.57 10.27 24.85
C GLY A 230 18.19 8.86 24.40
N PRO A 231 18.49 7.84 25.22
CA PRO A 231 18.31 6.43 24.89
C PRO A 231 16.86 6.04 24.58
N ARG A 232 15.87 6.76 25.13
CA ARG A 232 14.44 6.55 24.88
C ARG A 232 14.07 6.70 23.40
N PHE A 233 14.58 7.76 22.77
CA PHE A 233 14.33 8.04 21.34
C PHE A 233 15.36 7.36 20.42
N ALA A 234 16.59 7.11 20.89
CA ALA A 234 17.57 6.35 20.12
C ALA A 234 17.15 4.89 19.93
N ARG A 235 16.60 4.24 20.96
CA ARG A 235 16.07 2.88 20.90
C ARG A 235 14.91 2.76 19.92
N ALA A 236 14.10 3.80 19.77
CA ALA A 236 13.02 3.83 18.78
C ALA A 236 13.55 3.66 17.35
N ALA A 237 14.65 4.36 17.01
CA ALA A 237 15.28 4.24 15.71
C ALA A 237 15.83 2.81 15.48
N ALA A 238 16.38 2.20 16.52
CA ALA A 238 16.86 0.81 16.47
C ALA A 238 15.72 -0.20 16.30
N VAL A 239 14.61 -0.07 17.04
CA VAL A 239 13.41 -0.93 16.91
C VAL A 239 12.81 -0.83 15.51
N THR A 240 12.74 0.38 14.94
CA THR A 240 12.30 0.54 13.55
C THR A 240 13.24 -0.11 12.54
N ALA A 241 14.55 -0.18 12.84
CA ALA A 241 15.53 -0.84 11.98
C ALA A 241 15.52 -2.36 12.16
N GLU A 242 15.42 -2.87 13.39
CA GLU A 242 15.32 -4.31 13.70
C GLU A 242 14.04 -4.91 13.13
N ALA A 243 12.92 -4.20 13.25
CA ALA A 243 11.67 -4.60 12.65
C ALA A 243 11.73 -4.60 11.11
N ALA A 244 12.71 -3.94 10.49
CA ALA A 244 12.97 -3.99 9.05
C ALA A 244 13.91 -5.16 8.65
N VAL A 245 14.62 -5.78 9.61
CA VAL A 245 15.57 -6.87 9.39
C VAL A 245 14.95 -8.26 9.65
N GLU A 246 14.01 -8.39 10.60
CA GLU A 246 13.32 -9.66 10.89
C GLU A 246 12.51 -10.25 9.71
N GLU A 247 12.28 -9.49 8.63
CA GLU A 247 11.55 -9.93 7.43
C GLU A 247 12.47 -10.47 6.29
N GLU A 248 13.78 -10.60 6.49
CA GLU A 248 14.63 -11.28 5.51
C GLU A 248 14.47 -12.82 5.56
N VAL A 249 13.75 -13.34 6.56
CA VAL A 249 13.33 -14.75 6.62
C VAL A 249 11.89 -14.86 6.11
N PRO A 250 11.66 -15.28 4.86
CA PRO A 250 10.31 -15.45 4.34
C PRO A 250 9.56 -16.49 5.19
N PRO A 251 8.25 -16.27 5.50
CA PRO A 251 7.43 -17.19 6.28
C PRO A 251 7.13 -18.53 5.58
N TYR A 252 7.82 -18.83 4.48
CA TYR A 252 7.66 -20.07 3.72
C TYR A 252 9.01 -20.65 3.30
N ALA A 253 9.83 -21.05 4.28
CA ALA A 253 10.77 -22.13 4.05
C ALA A 253 9.95 -23.42 3.97
N ALA A 254 9.54 -23.80 2.75
CA ALA A 254 8.91 -25.09 2.50
C ALA A 254 9.78 -26.20 3.12
N PRO A 255 9.20 -27.24 3.77
CA PRO A 255 9.99 -28.37 4.21
C PRO A 255 10.62 -29.02 2.97
N SER A 256 11.95 -29.01 2.94
CA SER A 256 12.78 -29.73 1.99
C SER A 256 12.33 -31.18 1.95
N ALA A 257 11.65 -31.59 0.87
CA ALA A 257 11.46 -32.99 0.55
C ALA A 257 12.83 -33.56 0.18
N ALA A 258 13.48 -34.18 1.15
CA ALA A 258 14.65 -35.02 0.96
C ALA A 258 14.18 -36.48 0.80
N ASP A 259 14.60 -37.04 -0.33
CA ASP A 259 14.84 -38.45 -0.70
C ASP A 259 13.83 -39.56 -0.31
#